data_AF-A0A6L3YRT5-F1
#
_entry.id   AF-A0A6L3YRT5-F1
#
_cell.length_a   1.000
_cell.length_b   1.000
_cell.length_c   1.000
_cell.angle_alpha   90.00
_cell.angle_beta   90.00
_cell.angle_gamma   90.00
#
_symmetry.space_group_name_H-M   'P 1'
#
loop_
_entity.id
_entity.type
_entity.pdbx_description
1 polymer ?
#
loop_
_entity_poly.entity_id
_entity_poly.type
_entity_poly.pdbx_seq_one_letter_code
_entity_poly.pdbx_strand_id
1 'polypeptide(L)'
;MVYVSAKKLNPYPIHPETKTAEQVRDAFLYVKWKLVRKGWKTEDFTGLLGIPRQSWYQHGHKLESHGYRQISADALDILRQEMAQEIVALIDGYHDPFGRERDSWTVGDLTTKSRTRALYRAALTGESVVPGIHNKQADELSADEALMMRWFRAARHASRDQLVAATGLSKYDVGRVGFQVCKWGIPPTEAWVDNLEKSIGV
;
A
#
# COMPACT_ATOMS: atom_id res chain seq x y z
N MET A 1 10.41 16.80 26.52
CA MET A 1 11.15 16.34 25.32
C MET A 1 11.05 14.82 25.27
N VAL A 2 10.17 14.26 24.44
CA VAL A 2 9.98 12.80 24.37
C VAL A 2 11.18 12.22 23.60
N TYR A 3 12.06 11.52 24.31
CA TYR A 3 13.17 10.78 23.72
C TYR A 3 12.59 9.61 22.89
N VAL A 4 12.36 9.86 21.60
CA VAL A 4 12.11 8.77 20.65
C VAL A 4 13.47 8.14 20.38
N SER A 5 13.69 6.93 20.93
CA SER A 5 14.88 6.13 20.63
C SER A 5 15.14 6.11 19.13
N ALA A 6 16.35 6.48 18.69
CA ALA A 6 16.76 6.51 17.28
C ALA A 6 16.51 5.17 16.55
N LYS A 7 16.39 4.05 17.29
CA LYS A 7 16.03 2.73 16.76
C LYS A 7 14.57 2.60 16.29
N LYS A 8 13.70 3.59 16.56
CA LYS A 8 12.28 3.55 16.19
C LYS A 8 11.93 4.32 14.91
N LEU A 9 12.85 5.13 14.36
CA LEU A 9 12.63 5.91 13.14
C LEU A 9 13.15 5.15 11.92
N ASN A 10 12.41 5.21 10.81
CA ASN A 10 12.87 4.58 9.56
C ASN A 10 14.08 5.37 9.06
N PRO A 11 15.26 4.75 8.88
CA PRO A 11 16.45 5.48 8.43
C PRO A 11 16.39 5.86 6.95
N TYR A 12 15.46 5.28 6.18
CA TYR A 12 15.30 5.56 4.77
C TYR A 12 14.29 6.70 4.56
N PRO A 13 14.62 7.73 3.78
CA PRO A 13 13.73 8.87 3.55
C PRO A 13 12.53 8.50 2.68
N ILE A 14 11.43 9.24 2.85
CA ILE A 14 10.31 9.23 1.90
C ILE A 14 10.56 10.37 0.92
N HIS A 15 10.65 10.04 -0.36
CA HIS A 15 10.81 11.03 -1.42
C HIS A 15 9.44 11.49 -1.94
N PRO A 16 9.25 12.79 -2.25
CA PRO A 16 8.01 13.25 -2.90
C PRO A 16 7.74 12.55 -4.22
N GLU A 17 8.80 12.27 -4.98
CA GLU A 17 8.78 11.59 -6.27
C GLU A 17 9.91 10.55 -6.33
N THR A 18 9.73 9.51 -7.15
CA THR A 18 10.69 8.42 -7.31
C THR A 18 11.26 8.42 -8.73
N LYS A 19 12.27 9.28 -8.98
CA LYS A 19 12.85 9.52 -10.32
C LYS A 19 14.25 8.89 -10.50
N THR A 20 15.06 8.84 -9.46
CA THR A 20 16.44 8.31 -9.53
C THR A 20 16.55 6.90 -8.97
N ALA A 21 17.60 6.17 -9.35
CA ALA A 21 17.89 4.83 -8.82
C ALA A 21 18.06 4.84 -7.28
N GLU A 22 18.62 5.92 -6.74
CA GLU A 22 18.73 6.13 -5.29
C GLU A 22 17.37 6.23 -4.62
N GLN A 23 16.46 7.05 -5.18
CA GLN A 23 15.11 7.19 -4.65
C GLN A 23 14.31 5.89 -4.73
N VAL A 24 14.47 5.11 -5.82
CA VAL A 24 13.86 3.78 -5.95
C VAL A 24 14.39 2.83 -4.86
N ARG A 25 15.71 2.84 -4.64
CA ARG A 25 16.36 2.03 -3.61
C ARG A 25 15.88 2.43 -2.21
N ASP A 26 15.80 3.71 -1.91
CA ASP A 26 15.31 4.21 -0.62
C ASP A 26 13.85 3.84 -0.39
N ALA A 27 13.00 3.97 -1.42
CA ALA A 27 11.60 3.54 -1.35
C ALA A 27 11.51 2.04 -1.04
N PHE A 28 12.31 1.21 -1.71
CA PHE A 28 12.40 -0.23 -1.42
C PHE A 28 12.84 -0.50 0.02
N LEU A 29 13.93 0.13 0.47
CA LEU A 29 14.48 -0.08 1.80
C LEU A 29 13.54 0.45 2.90
N TYR A 30 12.80 1.53 2.63
CA TYR A 30 11.76 2.05 3.50
C TYR A 30 10.69 0.98 3.74
N VAL A 31 10.16 0.40 2.65
CA VAL A 31 9.11 -0.62 2.70
C VAL A 31 9.61 -1.88 3.41
N LYS A 32 10.79 -2.36 3.03
CA LYS A 32 11.46 -3.50 3.67
C LYS A 32 11.61 -3.29 5.17
N TRP A 33 12.11 -2.13 5.60
CA TRP A 33 12.30 -1.84 7.03
C TRP A 33 10.98 -1.89 7.80
N LYS A 34 9.90 -1.35 7.23
CA LYS A 34 8.57 -1.35 7.85
C LYS A 34 8.03 -2.78 8.02
N LEU A 35 8.10 -3.58 6.97
CA LEU A 35 7.61 -4.96 6.99
C LEU A 35 8.45 -5.86 7.90
N VAL A 36 9.79 -5.73 7.91
CA VAL A 36 10.66 -6.46 8.85
C VAL A 36 10.29 -6.15 10.30
N ARG A 37 9.94 -4.90 10.62
CA ARG A 37 9.48 -4.52 11.97
C ARG A 37 8.12 -5.11 12.35
N LYS A 38 7.36 -5.61 11.38
CA LYS A 38 6.14 -6.41 11.59
C LYS A 38 6.41 -7.92 11.69
N GLY A 39 7.68 -8.33 11.64
CA GLY A 39 8.09 -9.72 11.76
C GLY A 39 8.32 -10.42 10.42
N TRP A 40 8.21 -9.72 9.29
CA TRP A 40 8.49 -10.30 7.98
C TRP A 40 9.95 -10.75 7.89
N LYS A 41 10.12 -11.96 7.37
CA LYS A 41 11.41 -12.61 7.11
C LYS A 41 11.70 -12.62 5.61
N THR A 42 12.91 -13.03 5.27
CA THR A 42 13.35 -13.06 3.86
C THR A 42 12.44 -13.96 3.02
N GLU A 43 12.00 -15.06 3.60
CA GLU A 43 11.12 -16.06 2.99
C GLU A 43 9.78 -15.46 2.59
N ASP A 44 9.19 -14.58 3.42
CA ASP A 44 7.93 -13.89 3.13
C ASP A 44 8.07 -12.98 1.91
N PHE A 45 9.16 -12.19 1.85
CA PHE A 45 9.43 -11.33 0.71
C PHE A 45 9.64 -12.11 -0.58
N THR A 46 10.45 -13.17 -0.52
CA THR A 46 10.76 -14.00 -1.71
C THR A 46 9.55 -14.78 -2.18
N GLY A 47 8.72 -15.27 -1.25
CA GLY A 47 7.49 -16.00 -1.55
C GLY A 47 6.46 -15.09 -2.20
N LEU A 48 6.25 -13.89 -1.64
CA LEU A 48 5.32 -12.90 -2.20
C LEU A 48 5.73 -12.45 -3.60
N LEU A 49 7.01 -12.17 -3.81
CA LEU A 49 7.50 -11.67 -5.11
C LEU A 49 7.80 -12.78 -6.12
N GLY A 50 7.81 -14.05 -5.71
CA GLY A 50 8.18 -15.17 -6.58
C GLY A 50 9.63 -15.11 -7.07
N ILE A 51 10.55 -14.55 -6.28
CA ILE A 51 11.96 -14.37 -6.67
C ILE A 51 12.93 -15.18 -5.79
N PRO A 52 14.10 -15.57 -6.32
CA PRO A 52 15.13 -16.21 -5.51
C PRO A 52 15.68 -15.30 -4.40
N ARG A 53 16.07 -15.90 -3.27
CA ARG A 53 16.69 -15.21 -2.13
C ARG A 53 17.93 -14.40 -2.50
N GLN A 54 18.73 -14.87 -3.46
CA GLN A 54 19.88 -14.13 -3.95
C GLN A 54 19.45 -12.79 -4.59
N SER A 55 18.43 -12.81 -5.46
CA SER A 55 17.91 -11.60 -6.11
C SER A 55 17.32 -10.61 -5.09
N TRP A 56 16.66 -11.12 -4.05
CA TRP A 56 16.16 -10.28 -2.95
C TRP A 56 17.25 -9.45 -2.28
N TYR A 57 18.41 -10.05 -1.98
CA TYR A 57 19.51 -9.31 -1.34
C TYR A 57 20.11 -8.23 -2.26
N GLN A 58 20.20 -8.54 -3.56
CA GLN A 58 20.74 -7.62 -4.58
C GLN A 58 19.94 -6.30 -4.68
N HIS A 59 18.63 -6.33 -4.37
CA HIS A 59 17.79 -5.12 -4.35
C HIS A 59 18.17 -4.11 -3.27
N GLY A 60 18.78 -4.57 -2.17
CA GLY A 60 19.18 -3.71 -1.04
C GLY A 60 20.64 -3.24 -1.07
N HIS A 61 21.44 -3.73 -2.03
CA HIS A 61 22.86 -3.38 -2.15
C HIS A 61 23.06 -1.89 -2.38
N LYS A 62 24.27 -1.40 -2.12
CA LYS A 62 24.64 -0.03 -2.49
C LYS A 62 24.66 0.10 -4.02
N LEU A 63 24.35 1.27 -4.55
CA LEU A 63 24.17 1.49 -6.00
C LEU A 63 25.45 1.17 -6.79
N GLU A 64 26.61 1.47 -6.21
CA GLU A 64 27.93 1.23 -6.79
C GLU A 64 28.38 -0.24 -6.75
N SER A 65 27.63 -1.12 -6.07
CA SER A 65 27.99 -2.54 -5.96
C SER A 65 27.72 -3.28 -7.26
N HIS A 66 28.68 -4.09 -7.74
CA HIS A 66 28.51 -4.92 -8.94
C HIS A 66 27.29 -5.84 -8.91
N GLY A 67 26.86 -6.26 -7.72
CA GLY A 67 25.68 -7.08 -7.52
C GLY A 67 24.39 -6.30 -7.29
N TYR A 68 24.35 -4.97 -7.47
CA TYR A 68 23.12 -4.20 -7.30
C TYR A 68 22.12 -4.51 -8.41
N ARG A 69 20.85 -4.66 -8.03
CA ARG A 69 19.75 -4.81 -8.97
C ARG A 69 18.60 -3.91 -8.56
N GLN A 70 18.21 -2.98 -9.40
CA GLN A 70 17.03 -2.16 -9.12
C GLN A 70 15.77 -3.02 -9.09
N ILE A 71 14.91 -2.83 -8.08
CA ILE A 71 13.61 -3.51 -7.99
C ILE A 71 12.68 -2.99 -9.11
N SER A 72 11.85 -3.85 -9.69
CA SER A 72 10.83 -3.41 -10.66
C SER A 72 9.74 -2.59 -9.96
N ALA A 73 9.04 -1.75 -10.72
CA ALA A 73 7.92 -0.97 -10.18
C ALA A 73 6.79 -1.87 -9.67
N ASP A 74 6.45 -2.94 -10.40
CA ASP A 74 5.41 -3.89 -10.00
C ASP A 74 5.75 -4.60 -8.68
N ALA A 75 6.99 -5.07 -8.52
CA ALA A 75 7.42 -5.71 -7.29
C ALA A 75 7.41 -4.73 -6.11
N LEU A 76 7.81 -3.48 -6.33
CA LEU A 76 7.75 -2.46 -5.29
C LEU A 76 6.30 -2.13 -4.89
N ASP A 77 5.39 -2.08 -5.85
CA ASP A 77 3.97 -1.80 -5.60
C ASP A 77 3.29 -2.94 -4.84
N ILE A 78 3.60 -4.20 -5.14
CA ILE A 78 3.16 -5.36 -4.36
C ILE A 78 3.59 -5.21 -2.88
N LEU A 79 4.86 -4.88 -2.64
CA LEU A 79 5.35 -4.68 -1.27
C LEU A 79 4.70 -3.47 -0.57
N ARG A 80 4.38 -2.41 -1.32
CA ARG A 80 3.70 -1.22 -0.78
C ARG A 80 2.26 -1.54 -0.38
N GLN A 81 1.55 -2.35 -1.16
CA GLN A 81 0.20 -2.81 -0.82
C GLN A 81 0.20 -3.57 0.51
N GLU A 82 1.14 -4.50 0.69
CA GLU A 82 1.29 -5.25 1.94
C GLU A 82 1.64 -4.34 3.12
N MET A 83 2.58 -3.40 2.91
CA MET A 83 2.92 -2.42 3.94
C MET A 83 1.73 -1.51 4.28
N ALA A 84 0.90 -1.14 3.30
CA ALA A 84 -0.29 -0.33 3.53
C ALA A 84 -1.30 -1.07 4.43
N GLN A 85 -1.59 -2.33 4.14
CA GLN A 85 -2.45 -3.19 4.97
C GLN A 85 -1.96 -3.23 6.43
N GLU A 86 -0.65 -3.34 6.63
CA GLU A 86 -0.01 -3.35 7.96
C GLU A 86 -0.05 -2.00 8.70
N ILE A 87 0.01 -0.88 7.96
CA ILE A 87 -0.10 0.47 8.55
C ILE A 87 -1.54 0.74 8.95
N VAL A 88 -2.49 0.45 8.07
CA VAL A 88 -3.90 0.74 8.32
C VAL A 88 -4.45 -0.09 9.48
N ALA A 89 -4.00 -1.34 9.59
CA ALA A 89 -4.30 -2.18 10.75
C ALA A 89 -3.91 -1.55 12.10
N LEU A 90 -2.88 -0.69 12.13
CA LEU A 90 -2.41 -0.02 13.35
C LEU A 90 -3.15 1.28 13.65
N ILE A 91 -3.54 2.04 12.62
CA ILE A 91 -4.19 3.36 12.79
C ILE A 91 -5.52 3.21 13.51
N ASP A 92 -6.28 2.17 13.16
CA ASP A 92 -7.55 1.84 13.80
C ASP A 92 -7.37 0.87 14.99
N GLY A 93 -6.11 0.55 15.32
CA GLY A 93 -5.68 -0.43 16.31
C GLY A 93 -5.65 0.07 17.75
N TYR A 94 -6.49 1.03 18.14
CA TYR A 94 -6.93 1.05 19.54
C TYR A 94 -7.88 -0.12 19.73
N HIS A 95 -7.28 -1.29 19.99
CA HIS A 95 -7.96 -2.48 20.47
C HIS A 95 -8.93 -2.04 21.56
N ASP A 96 -10.24 -2.15 21.30
CA ASP A 96 -11.21 -2.16 22.37
C ASP A 96 -10.76 -3.27 23.34
N PRO A 97 -10.32 -2.95 24.57
CA PRO A 97 -9.81 -3.94 25.51
C PRO A 97 -10.90 -4.93 25.94
N PHE A 98 -12.16 -4.64 25.62
CA PHE A 98 -13.31 -5.48 25.93
C PHE A 98 -13.71 -6.43 24.79
N GLY A 99 -12.98 -6.42 23.67
CA GLY A 99 -13.16 -7.42 22.61
C GLY A 99 -14.53 -7.40 21.94
N ARG A 100 -15.35 -6.35 22.10
CA ARG A 100 -16.74 -6.34 21.64
C ARG A 100 -16.80 -6.55 20.13
N GLU A 101 -17.74 -7.38 19.68
CA GLU A 101 -18.03 -7.68 18.26
C GLU A 101 -18.61 -6.49 17.48
N ARG A 102 -18.84 -5.37 18.19
CA ARG A 102 -19.62 -4.22 17.72
C ARG A 102 -19.13 -3.61 16.40
N ASP A 103 -17.83 -3.68 16.12
CA ASP A 103 -17.21 -2.98 14.99
C ASP A 103 -16.29 -3.92 14.21
N SER A 104 -16.84 -5.01 13.66
CA SER A 104 -16.08 -5.93 12.79
C SER A 104 -16.50 -5.79 11.34
N TRP A 105 -15.54 -5.94 10.43
CA TRP A 105 -15.73 -5.99 8.99
C TRP A 105 -15.00 -7.22 8.46
N THR A 106 -15.65 -7.95 7.56
CA THR A 106 -15.08 -9.11 6.89
C THR A 106 -14.96 -8.85 5.40
N VAL A 107 -13.81 -9.17 4.81
CA VAL A 107 -13.51 -9.04 3.38
C VAL A 107 -12.76 -10.29 2.96
N GLY A 108 -13.44 -11.20 2.25
CA GLY A 108 -12.86 -12.50 1.93
C GLY A 108 -12.48 -13.28 3.19
N ASP A 109 -11.18 -13.58 3.32
CA ASP A 109 -10.56 -14.25 4.47
C ASP A 109 -10.13 -13.29 5.60
N LEU A 110 -10.18 -11.98 5.37
CA LEU A 110 -9.77 -10.97 6.35
C LEU A 110 -10.96 -10.56 7.23
N THR A 111 -10.89 -10.85 8.52
CA THR A 111 -11.74 -10.19 9.53
C THR A 111 -10.93 -9.12 10.26
N THR A 112 -11.45 -7.89 10.30
CA THR A 112 -10.77 -6.74 10.91
C THR A 112 -11.74 -5.83 11.65
N LYS A 113 -11.23 -5.11 12.67
CA LYS A 113 -11.95 -4.02 13.35
C LYS A 113 -11.62 -2.63 12.80
N SER A 114 -10.96 -2.59 11.64
CA SER A 114 -10.56 -1.36 10.96
C SER A 114 -11.40 -1.19 9.71
N ARG A 115 -12.28 -0.18 9.69
CA ARG A 115 -13.05 0.16 8.49
C ARG A 115 -12.12 0.48 7.32
N THR A 116 -11.09 1.28 7.57
CA THR A 116 -10.12 1.69 6.55
C THR A 116 -9.40 0.47 5.95
N ARG A 117 -9.02 -0.51 6.79
CA ARG A 117 -8.37 -1.74 6.31
C ARG A 117 -9.33 -2.58 5.48
N ALA A 118 -10.58 -2.72 5.92
CA ALA A 118 -11.61 -3.42 5.17
C ALA A 118 -11.84 -2.78 3.80
N LEU A 119 -12.01 -1.45 3.75
CA LEU A 119 -12.15 -0.72 2.49
C LEU A 119 -10.94 -0.91 1.57
N TYR A 120 -9.72 -0.79 2.10
CA TYR A 120 -8.50 -1.00 1.30
C TYR A 120 -8.38 -2.44 0.79
N ARG A 121 -8.69 -3.44 1.62
CA ARG A 121 -8.68 -4.85 1.20
C ARG A 121 -9.69 -5.06 0.07
N ALA A 122 -10.93 -4.60 0.26
CA ALA A 122 -11.99 -4.74 -0.73
C ALA A 122 -11.66 -4.01 -2.04
N ALA A 123 -11.05 -2.83 -1.94
CA ALA A 123 -10.61 -2.06 -3.10
C ALA A 123 -9.54 -2.80 -3.91
N LEU A 124 -8.60 -3.47 -3.24
CA LEU A 124 -7.50 -4.22 -3.87
C LEU A 124 -7.92 -5.61 -4.39
N THR A 125 -8.78 -6.33 -3.67
CA THR A 125 -9.18 -7.71 -4.03
C THR A 125 -10.46 -7.75 -4.85
N GLY A 126 -11.30 -6.73 -4.77
CA GLY A 126 -12.66 -6.72 -5.34
C GLY A 126 -13.69 -7.49 -4.52
N GLU A 127 -13.30 -8.00 -3.36
CA GLU A 127 -14.21 -8.71 -2.46
C GLU A 127 -15.15 -7.71 -1.78
N SER A 128 -16.37 -8.17 -1.49
CA SER A 128 -17.36 -7.34 -0.80
C SER A 128 -16.97 -7.12 0.65
N VAL A 129 -17.22 -5.90 1.16
CA VAL A 129 -17.15 -5.60 2.59
C VAL A 129 -18.43 -6.07 3.25
N VAL A 130 -18.32 -7.05 4.15
CA VAL A 130 -19.44 -7.52 4.97
C VAL A 130 -19.32 -6.90 6.36
N PRO A 131 -20.22 -5.98 6.74
CA PRO A 131 -20.25 -5.41 8.07
C PRO A 131 -20.75 -6.44 9.10
N GLY A 132 -20.22 -6.38 10.33
CA GLY A 132 -20.80 -7.06 11.47
C GLY A 132 -22.20 -6.53 11.80
N ILE A 133 -22.99 -7.33 12.52
CA ILE A 133 -24.43 -7.13 12.79
C ILE A 133 -24.75 -5.76 13.42
N HIS A 134 -23.78 -5.13 14.07
CA HIS A 134 -23.95 -3.86 14.79
C HIS A 134 -23.52 -2.61 13.98
N ASN A 135 -22.94 -2.77 12.79
CA ASN A 135 -22.46 -1.68 11.94
C ASN A 135 -23.59 -1.10 11.08
N LYS A 136 -24.30 -0.09 11.59
CA LYS A 136 -25.47 0.52 10.92
C LYS A 136 -25.14 1.44 9.73
N GLN A 137 -23.89 1.87 9.58
CA GLN A 137 -23.44 2.82 8.55
C GLN A 137 -22.43 2.19 7.58
N ALA A 138 -22.53 0.88 7.34
CA ALA A 138 -21.55 0.15 6.54
C ALA A 138 -21.32 0.74 5.15
N ASP A 139 -22.39 1.23 4.52
CA ASP A 139 -22.41 1.66 3.11
C ASP A 139 -22.08 3.15 2.91
N GLU A 140 -22.00 3.96 3.96
CA GLU A 140 -21.78 5.41 3.84
C GLU A 140 -20.29 5.74 3.69
N LEU A 141 -19.81 5.85 2.45
CA LEU A 141 -18.44 6.31 2.17
C LEU A 141 -18.37 7.84 2.22
N SER A 142 -17.32 8.36 2.85
CA SER A 142 -16.89 9.76 2.65
C SER A 142 -16.44 10.00 1.21
N ALA A 143 -16.39 11.26 0.77
CA ALA A 143 -15.95 11.61 -0.59
C ALA A 143 -14.55 11.06 -0.91
N ASP A 144 -13.61 11.16 0.04
CA ASP A 144 -12.25 10.64 -0.11
C ASP A 144 -12.22 9.11 -0.21
N GLU A 145 -13.05 8.41 0.58
CA GLU A 145 -13.18 6.96 0.51
C GLU A 145 -13.81 6.51 -0.82
N ALA A 146 -14.84 7.21 -1.28
CA ALA A 146 -15.49 6.93 -2.55
C ALA A 146 -14.51 7.10 -3.73
N LEU A 147 -13.73 8.18 -3.73
CA LEU A 147 -12.73 8.43 -4.77
C LEU A 147 -11.60 7.39 -4.75
N MET A 148 -11.12 7.03 -3.57
CA MET A 148 -10.13 5.96 -3.38
C MET A 148 -10.65 4.60 -3.86
N MET A 149 -11.89 4.26 -3.54
CA MET A 149 -12.53 3.02 -4.00
C MET A 149 -12.68 2.98 -5.52
N ARG A 150 -13.10 4.09 -6.15
CA ARG A 150 -13.16 4.22 -7.62
C ARG A 150 -11.79 4.02 -8.25
N TRP A 151 -10.77 4.72 -7.75
CA TRP A 151 -9.40 4.59 -8.23
C TRP A 151 -8.90 3.14 -8.23
N PHE A 152 -9.00 2.45 -7.09
CA PHE A 152 -8.51 1.07 -7.00
C PHE A 152 -9.31 0.09 -7.86
N ARG A 153 -10.64 0.27 -7.97
CA ARG A 153 -11.47 -0.54 -8.88
C ARG A 153 -11.02 -0.40 -10.33
N ALA A 154 -10.82 0.83 -10.80
CA ALA A 154 -10.31 1.08 -12.15
C ALA A 154 -8.88 0.55 -12.32
N ALA A 155 -8.00 0.81 -11.35
CA ALA A 155 -6.59 0.43 -11.40
C ALA A 155 -6.36 -1.08 -11.48
N ARG A 156 -7.24 -1.91 -10.89
CA ARG A 156 -7.18 -3.38 -10.99
C ARG A 156 -7.33 -3.90 -12.42
N HIS A 157 -7.97 -3.13 -13.29
CA HIS A 157 -8.19 -3.48 -14.69
C HIS A 157 -7.25 -2.73 -15.64
N ALA A 158 -6.43 -1.82 -15.13
CA ALA A 158 -5.54 -1.00 -15.92
C ALA A 158 -4.14 -1.60 -16.01
N SER A 159 -3.51 -1.45 -17.18
CA SER A 159 -2.07 -1.61 -17.33
C SER A 159 -1.32 -0.46 -16.66
N ARG A 160 -0.03 -0.68 -16.34
CA ARG A 160 0.82 0.37 -15.77
C ARG A 160 0.93 1.60 -16.68
N ASP A 161 0.97 1.41 -18.00
CA ASP A 161 1.04 2.51 -18.94
C ASP A 161 -0.24 3.36 -18.92
N GLN A 162 -1.41 2.74 -18.75
CA GLN A 162 -2.67 3.47 -18.53
C GLN A 162 -2.67 4.25 -17.21
N LEU A 163 -2.16 3.67 -16.13
CA LEU A 163 -2.03 4.37 -14.84
C LEU A 163 -1.10 5.59 -14.93
N VAL A 164 0.04 5.43 -15.62
CA VAL A 164 0.99 6.53 -15.87
C VAL A 164 0.35 7.60 -16.74
N ALA A 165 -0.34 7.21 -17.81
CA ALA A 165 -1.01 8.16 -18.71
C ALA A 165 -2.13 8.95 -18.00
N ALA A 166 -2.91 8.30 -17.14
CA ALA A 166 -4.02 8.93 -16.42
C ALA A 166 -3.55 9.95 -15.37
N THR A 167 -2.38 9.73 -14.76
CA THR A 167 -1.88 10.51 -13.62
C THR A 167 -0.76 11.47 -13.96
N GLY A 168 0.01 11.20 -15.03
CA GLY A 168 1.27 11.88 -15.33
C GLY A 168 2.41 11.56 -14.35
N LEU A 169 2.21 10.62 -13.42
CA LEU A 169 3.21 10.23 -12.44
C LEU A 169 4.25 9.28 -13.04
N SER A 170 5.39 9.15 -12.36
CA SER A 170 6.39 8.15 -12.75
C SER A 170 5.83 6.73 -12.57
N LYS A 171 6.37 5.77 -13.32
CA LYS A 171 6.03 4.35 -13.18
C LYS A 171 6.25 3.81 -11.76
N TYR A 172 7.11 4.43 -10.96
CA TYR A 172 7.37 4.06 -9.57
C TYR A 172 6.50 4.81 -8.56
N ASP A 173 5.72 5.80 -8.99
CA ASP A 173 4.86 6.59 -8.12
C ASP A 173 3.37 6.26 -8.30
N VAL A 174 2.95 5.73 -9.45
CA VAL A 174 1.54 5.36 -9.69
C VAL A 174 0.97 4.37 -8.66
N GLY A 175 1.78 3.41 -8.18
CA GLY A 175 1.35 2.48 -7.13
C GLY A 175 1.27 3.08 -5.73
N ARG A 176 1.52 4.38 -5.57
CA ARG A 176 1.29 5.13 -4.33
C ARG A 176 -0.10 5.74 -4.26
N VAL A 177 -0.80 5.84 -5.40
CA VAL A 177 -2.10 6.49 -5.49
C VAL A 177 -3.15 5.67 -4.75
N GLY A 178 -3.95 6.32 -3.92
CA GLY A 178 -4.99 5.68 -3.09
C GLY A 178 -4.54 5.25 -1.70
N PHE A 179 -3.25 5.42 -1.36
CA PHE A 179 -2.70 5.05 -0.05
C PHE A 179 -2.45 6.26 0.87
N GLN A 180 -3.27 7.32 0.78
CA GLN A 180 -3.06 8.59 1.48
C GLN A 180 -2.86 8.46 3.01
N VAL A 181 -3.46 7.44 3.63
CA VAL A 181 -3.32 7.16 5.07
C VAL A 181 -1.90 6.68 5.45
N CYS A 182 -1.09 6.25 4.48
CA CYS A 182 0.21 5.64 4.73
C CYS A 182 1.38 6.64 4.81
N LYS A 183 1.13 7.96 4.85
CA LYS A 183 2.12 9.06 4.84
C LYS A 183 2.99 9.18 3.58
N TRP A 184 3.23 8.09 2.86
CA TRP A 184 3.94 8.06 1.58
C TRP A 184 2.98 7.94 0.38
N GLY A 185 1.70 7.65 0.61
CA GLY A 185 0.72 7.54 -0.46
C GLY A 185 0.31 8.89 -1.03
N ILE A 186 -0.30 8.85 -2.21
CA ILE A 186 -0.74 10.01 -2.96
C ILE A 186 -2.27 9.95 -3.02
N PRO A 187 -3.01 11.01 -2.61
CA PRO A 187 -4.46 11.02 -2.76
C PRO A 187 -4.83 11.05 -4.26
N PRO A 188 -5.79 10.23 -4.72
CA PRO A 188 -6.31 10.35 -6.07
C PRO A 188 -7.04 11.68 -6.27
N THR A 189 -7.12 12.14 -7.51
CA THR A 189 -7.96 13.28 -7.92
C THR A 189 -9.09 12.77 -8.82
N GLU A 190 -10.23 13.46 -8.85
CA GLU A 190 -11.35 13.15 -9.76
C GLU A 190 -10.86 13.04 -11.22
N ALA A 191 -10.05 14.02 -11.67
CA ALA A 191 -9.51 14.02 -13.02
C ALA A 191 -8.68 12.77 -13.35
N TRP A 192 -7.89 12.27 -12.40
CA TRP A 192 -7.12 11.03 -12.60
C TRP A 192 -8.02 9.80 -12.70
N VAL A 193 -9.06 9.73 -11.87
CA VAL A 193 -10.01 8.62 -11.87
C VAL A 193 -10.81 8.61 -13.17
N ASP A 194 -11.39 9.74 -13.56
CA ASP A 194 -12.17 9.86 -14.80
C ASP A 194 -11.34 9.54 -16.05
N ASN A 195 -10.09 10.02 -16.09
CA ASN A 195 -9.16 9.70 -17.18
C ASN A 195 -8.86 8.20 -17.25
N LEU A 196 -8.68 7.56 -16.09
CA LEU A 196 -8.39 6.13 -16.01
C LEU A 196 -9.60 5.31 -16.43
N GLU A 197 -10.78 5.57 -15.87
CA GLU A 197 -12.06 4.92 -16.19
C GLU A 197 -12.33 4.99 -17.71
N LYS A 198 -12.16 6.18 -18.31
CA LYS A 198 -12.25 6.35 -19.76
C LYS A 198 -11.23 5.51 -20.53
N SER A 199 -10.00 5.40 -20.04
CA SER A 199 -8.93 4.64 -20.71
C SER A 199 -9.13 3.12 -20.68
N ILE A 200 -9.89 2.61 -19.71
CA ILE A 200 -10.21 1.18 -19.56
C ILE A 200 -11.60 0.82 -20.08
N GLY A 201 -12.44 1.82 -20.41
CA GLY A 201 -13.78 1.61 -20.95
C GLY A 201 -14.83 1.29 -19.88
N VAL A 202 -14.67 1.82 -18.67
CA VAL A 202 -15.62 1.72 -17.55
C VAL A 202 -16.35 3.05 -17.37
#